data_AF-A0A1G6ZXF1-F1
#
_entry.id   AF-A0A1G6ZXF1-F1
#
_cell.length_a   1.000
_cell.length_b   1.000
_cell.length_c   1.000
_cell.angle_alpha   90.00
_cell.angle_beta   90.00
_cell.angle_gamma   90.00
#
_symmetry.space_group_name_H-M   'P 1'
#
loop_
_entity.id
_entity.type
_entity.pdbx_description
1 polymer ?
#
loop_
_entity_poly.entity_id
_entity_poly.type
_entity_poly.pdbx_seq_one_letter_code
_entity_poly.pdbx_strand_id
1 'polypeptide(L)'
;MVSKKFSQLAVVDHEGTYQGAVTADRIIRAHLTPGDPVLSDVMDDQIPTAHREDYLLSKLDLIFEHGFIFVHSQDRKSIDGILTAADLTKRFGAFMQPLTILEEIENRLRRAVDEALTLQEIRKNTRRKSSDVNSAADLFMGDYGYILKEEKYWSRLGWGISQTMFLDQLQSVIAVRNSIMHFSSDPLSDKQRDVLQEFREILSSVVPRR
;
A
#
# COMPACT_ATOMS: atom_id res chain seq x y z
N MET A 1 18.14 3.36 -23.83
CA MET A 1 17.92 2.77 -22.48
C MET A 1 18.32 3.75 -21.38
N VAL A 2 19.61 4.11 -21.27
CA VAL A 2 20.13 5.02 -20.21
C VAL A 2 19.42 6.38 -20.15
N SER A 3 19.30 7.10 -21.27
CA SER A 3 18.71 8.45 -21.31
C SER A 3 17.24 8.50 -20.88
N LYS A 4 16.52 7.38 -21.03
CA LYS A 4 15.10 7.23 -20.66
C LYS A 4 14.92 6.40 -19.39
N LYS A 5 16.01 5.98 -18.73
CA LYS A 5 16.04 5.16 -17.52
C LYS A 5 15.23 3.86 -17.62
N PHE A 6 15.27 3.21 -18.78
CA PHE A 6 14.69 1.88 -18.99
C PHE A 6 15.78 0.80 -18.95
N SER A 7 15.45 -0.34 -18.35
CA SER A 7 16.31 -1.53 -18.30
C SER A 7 15.91 -2.61 -19.32
N GLN A 8 14.83 -2.38 -20.07
CA GLN A 8 14.29 -3.29 -21.06
C GLN A 8 13.57 -2.52 -22.18
N LEU A 9 13.59 -3.05 -23.40
CA LEU A 9 12.89 -2.51 -24.57
C LEU A 9 12.28 -3.66 -25.37
N ALA A 10 11.05 -3.48 -25.85
CA ALA A 10 10.44 -4.38 -26.82
C ALA A 10 11.13 -4.21 -28.18
N VAL A 11 11.38 -5.33 -28.85
CA VAL A 11 11.78 -5.36 -30.25
C VAL A 11 10.53 -5.60 -31.08
N VAL A 12 10.29 -4.74 -32.05
CA VAL A 12 9.16 -4.84 -32.98
C VAL A 12 9.69 -4.81 -34.41
N ASP A 13 9.00 -5.50 -35.31
CA ASP A 13 9.31 -5.43 -36.73
C ASP A 13 8.69 -4.18 -37.39
N HIS A 14 8.89 -4.06 -38.70
CA HIS A 14 8.37 -2.97 -39.52
C HIS A 14 6.83 -2.89 -39.58
N GLU A 15 6.12 -3.98 -39.29
CA GLU A 15 4.66 -4.02 -39.21
C GLU A 15 4.16 -3.72 -37.79
N GLY A 16 5.07 -3.54 -36.83
CA GLY A 16 4.75 -3.33 -35.41
C GLY A 16 4.49 -4.61 -34.63
N THR A 17 4.80 -5.78 -35.21
CA THR A 17 4.64 -7.07 -34.52
C THR A 17 5.78 -7.27 -33.52
N TYR A 18 5.43 -7.70 -32.31
CA TYR A 18 6.37 -8.03 -31.25
C TYR A 18 7.28 -9.20 -31.63
N GLN A 19 8.59 -9.04 -31.45
CA GLN A 19 9.61 -10.04 -31.80
C GLN A 19 10.44 -10.51 -30.59
N GLY A 20 10.24 -9.90 -29.41
CA GLY A 20 11.03 -10.19 -28.21
C GLY A 20 11.47 -8.92 -27.49
N ALA A 21 12.47 -9.03 -26.63
CA ALA A 21 12.99 -7.91 -25.86
C ALA A 21 14.51 -7.85 -25.84
N VAL A 22 15.03 -6.65 -25.62
CA VAL A 22 16.42 -6.45 -25.22
C VAL A 22 16.44 -5.91 -23.79
N THR A 23 17.27 -6.50 -22.94
CA THR A 23 17.48 -6.06 -21.56
C THR A 23 18.90 -5.54 -21.36
N ALA A 24 19.09 -4.66 -20.38
CA ALA A 24 20.40 -4.13 -20.03
C ALA A 24 21.36 -5.26 -19.59
N ASP A 25 20.86 -6.26 -18.86
CA ASP A 25 21.62 -7.44 -18.47
C ASP A 25 22.15 -8.21 -19.69
N ARG A 26 21.30 -8.46 -20.70
CA ARG A 26 21.74 -9.15 -21.92
C ARG A 26 22.73 -8.33 -22.75
N ILE A 27 22.53 -7.02 -22.87
CA ILE A 27 23.52 -6.14 -23.51
C ILE A 27 24.87 -6.25 -22.80
N ILE A 28 24.88 -6.16 -21.47
CA ILE A 28 26.11 -6.26 -20.69
C ILE A 28 26.78 -7.62 -20.93
N ARG A 29 26.02 -8.72 -20.82
CA ARG A 29 26.56 -10.07 -21.03
C ARG A 29 27.17 -10.26 -22.42
N ALA A 30 26.53 -9.74 -23.47
CA ALA A 30 27.06 -9.85 -24.82
C ALA A 30 28.38 -9.10 -25.02
N HIS A 31 28.63 -8.03 -24.25
CA HIS A 31 29.92 -7.31 -24.27
C HIS A 31 30.99 -7.97 -23.38
N LEU A 32 30.65 -8.99 -22.57
CA LEU A 32 31.65 -9.76 -21.82
C LEU A 32 32.35 -10.80 -22.70
N THR A 33 31.77 -11.14 -23.85
CA THR A 33 32.37 -12.03 -24.84
C THR A 33 33.13 -11.22 -25.91
N PRO A 34 34.29 -11.70 -26.40
CA PRO A 34 35.02 -11.01 -27.48
C PRO A 34 34.18 -10.88 -28.75
N GLY A 35 34.16 -9.68 -29.34
CA GLY A 35 33.44 -9.37 -30.57
C GLY A 35 32.57 -8.13 -30.44
N ASP A 36 31.96 -7.72 -31.56
CA ASP A 36 30.96 -6.64 -31.59
C ASP A 36 29.56 -7.28 -31.63
N PRO A 37 28.80 -7.24 -30.51
CA PRO A 37 27.52 -7.94 -30.44
C PRO A 37 26.48 -7.28 -31.35
N VAL A 38 25.67 -8.11 -32.01
CA VAL A 38 24.54 -7.69 -32.83
C VAL A 38 23.22 -7.87 -32.08
N LEU A 39 22.12 -7.33 -32.62
CA LEU A 39 20.80 -7.38 -31.98
C LEU A 39 20.36 -8.81 -31.64
N SER A 40 20.62 -9.78 -32.52
CA SER A 40 20.26 -11.19 -32.28
C SER A 40 20.98 -11.80 -31.07
N ASP A 41 22.15 -11.28 -30.68
CA ASP A 41 22.92 -11.80 -29.56
C ASP A 41 22.32 -11.36 -28.21
N VAL A 42 21.59 -10.25 -28.21
CA VAL A 42 21.03 -9.61 -27.01
C VAL A 42 19.51 -9.69 -26.92
N MET A 43 18.84 -10.12 -27.99
CA MET A 43 17.38 -10.26 -28.06
C MET A 43 16.91 -11.57 -27.45
N ASP A 44 15.89 -11.50 -26.60
CA ASP A 44 15.21 -12.62 -25.96
C ASP A 44 13.75 -12.68 -26.43
N ASP A 45 13.38 -13.75 -27.12
CA ASP A 45 12.02 -13.99 -27.61
C ASP A 45 11.15 -14.80 -26.64
N GLN A 46 11.73 -15.26 -25.52
CA GLN A 46 11.03 -16.05 -24.49
C GLN A 46 10.49 -15.18 -23.34
N ILE A 47 10.50 -13.85 -23.48
CA ILE A 47 9.98 -12.97 -22.46
C ILE A 47 8.46 -13.17 -22.30
N PRO A 48 7.98 -13.43 -21.07
CA PRO A 48 6.56 -13.63 -20.84
C PRO A 48 5.73 -12.40 -21.22
N THR A 49 4.59 -12.68 -21.84
CA THR A 49 3.59 -11.68 -22.22
C THR A 49 2.26 -11.94 -21.53
N ALA A 50 1.41 -10.91 -21.51
CA ALA A 50 0.03 -11.00 -21.04
C ALA A 50 -0.91 -10.31 -22.03
N HIS A 51 -2.20 -10.61 -21.90
CA HIS A 51 -3.26 -9.89 -22.59
C HIS A 51 -3.92 -8.89 -21.64
N ARG A 52 -4.58 -7.89 -22.23
CA ARG A 52 -5.23 -6.81 -21.46
C ARG A 52 -6.33 -7.31 -20.53
N GLU A 53 -6.95 -8.43 -20.87
CA GLU A 53 -8.02 -9.08 -20.12
C GLU A 53 -7.49 -10.00 -19.01
N ASP A 54 -6.17 -10.25 -18.96
CA ASP A 54 -5.59 -11.12 -17.95
C ASP A 54 -5.64 -10.46 -16.56
N TYR A 55 -5.95 -11.26 -15.55
CA TYR A 55 -5.88 -10.80 -14.16
C TYR A 55 -4.42 -10.58 -13.74
N LEU A 56 -4.11 -9.37 -13.23
CA LEU A 56 -2.75 -9.04 -12.78
C LEU A 56 -2.18 -10.03 -11.76
N LEU A 57 -3.02 -10.48 -10.81
CA LEU A 57 -2.60 -11.40 -9.75
C LEU A 57 -2.04 -12.72 -10.30
N SER A 58 -2.56 -13.23 -11.42
CA SER A 58 -2.07 -14.48 -12.02
C SER A 58 -0.75 -14.31 -12.77
N LYS A 59 -0.27 -13.07 -12.94
CA LYS A 59 0.99 -12.75 -13.62
C LYS A 59 2.10 -12.30 -12.66
N LEU A 60 1.82 -12.22 -11.36
CA LEU A 60 2.78 -11.71 -10.39
C LEU A 60 4.06 -12.53 -10.34
N ASP A 61 3.96 -13.87 -10.37
CA ASP A 61 5.13 -14.74 -10.33
C ASP A 61 6.04 -14.53 -11.56
N LEU A 62 5.43 -14.36 -12.74
CA LEU A 62 6.16 -14.06 -13.98
C LEU A 62 6.85 -12.68 -13.91
N ILE A 63 6.15 -11.67 -13.40
CA ILE A 63 6.74 -10.32 -13.23
C ILE A 63 7.87 -10.36 -12.19
N PHE A 64 7.72 -11.17 -11.13
CA PHE A 64 8.75 -11.33 -10.11
C PHE A 64 9.99 -12.02 -10.67
N GLU A 65 9.82 -13.11 -11.42
CA GLU A 65 10.92 -13.90 -12.00
C GLU A 65 11.68 -13.12 -13.08
N HIS A 66 10.96 -12.48 -14.01
CA HIS A 66 11.56 -11.80 -15.17
C HIS A 66 11.78 -10.29 -14.95
N GLY A 67 11.27 -9.74 -13.85
CA GLY A 67 11.30 -8.31 -13.55
C GLY A 67 10.25 -7.47 -14.31
N PHE A 68 9.69 -8.00 -15.40
CA PHE A 68 8.66 -7.35 -16.19
C PHE A 68 7.92 -8.34 -17.10
N ILE A 69 6.78 -7.91 -17.63
CA ILE A 69 6.06 -8.55 -18.74
C ILE A 69 5.61 -7.48 -19.75
N PHE A 70 5.49 -7.86 -21.02
CA PHE A 70 4.79 -7.03 -22.01
C PHE A 70 3.32 -7.38 -22.12
N VAL A 71 2.49 -6.38 -22.41
CA VAL A 71 1.05 -6.53 -22.56
C VAL A 71 0.70 -6.33 -24.03
N HIS A 72 0.16 -7.38 -24.64
CA HIS A 72 -0.31 -7.31 -26.03
C HIS A 72 -1.52 -6.41 -26.18
N SER A 73 -1.59 -5.75 -27.34
CA SER A 73 -2.81 -5.10 -27.81
C SER A 73 -3.88 -6.12 -28.16
N GLN A 74 -5.09 -5.63 -28.46
CA GLN A 74 -6.21 -6.47 -28.88
C GLN A 74 -5.92 -7.26 -30.17
N ASP A 75 -5.05 -6.76 -31.03
CA ASP A 75 -4.62 -7.42 -32.26
C ASP A 75 -3.71 -8.65 -32.03
N ARG A 76 -3.24 -8.86 -30.78
CA ARG A 76 -2.27 -9.88 -30.36
C ARG A 76 -0.93 -9.86 -31.12
N LYS A 77 -0.67 -8.84 -31.93
CA LYS A 77 0.57 -8.65 -32.67
C LYS A 77 1.42 -7.57 -32.03
N SER A 78 0.82 -6.43 -31.72
CA SER A 78 1.49 -5.28 -31.14
C SER A 78 1.46 -5.33 -29.61
N ILE A 79 2.31 -4.50 -28.99
CA ILE A 79 2.40 -4.32 -27.54
C ILE A 79 1.77 -2.98 -27.17
N ASP A 80 0.76 -3.00 -26.29
CA ASP A 80 0.13 -1.80 -25.72
C ASP A 80 1.01 -1.18 -24.61
N GLY A 81 1.79 -2.01 -23.91
CA GLY A 81 2.61 -1.53 -22.82
C GLY A 81 3.41 -2.60 -22.08
N ILE A 82 3.96 -2.20 -20.94
CA ILE A 82 4.80 -3.01 -20.08
C ILE A 82 4.31 -2.90 -18.64
N LEU A 83 4.40 -3.99 -17.89
CA LEU A 83 4.22 -4.00 -16.43
C LEU A 83 5.51 -4.48 -15.80
N THR A 84 6.05 -3.71 -14.86
CA THR A 84 7.33 -4.01 -14.22
C THR A 84 7.19 -4.26 -12.73
N ALA A 85 8.15 -4.98 -12.14
CA ALA A 85 8.24 -5.13 -10.70
C ALA A 85 8.38 -3.77 -9.98
N ALA A 86 8.99 -2.77 -10.64
CA ALA A 86 9.07 -1.41 -10.12
C ALA A 86 7.70 -0.72 -10.04
N ASP A 87 6.84 -0.91 -11.04
CA ASP A 87 5.47 -0.39 -11.04
C ASP A 87 4.64 -1.01 -9.91
N LEU A 88 4.76 -2.34 -9.75
CA LEU A 88 4.10 -3.07 -8.67
C LEU A 88 4.56 -2.58 -7.30
N THR A 89 5.88 -2.44 -7.10
CA THR A 89 6.46 -1.96 -5.84
C THR A 89 6.00 -0.54 -5.53
N LYS A 90 5.96 0.34 -6.53
CA LYS A 90 5.47 1.72 -6.37
C LYS A 90 3.99 1.75 -5.97
N ARG A 91 3.15 0.93 -6.61
CA ARG A 91 1.72 0.81 -6.27
C ARG A 91 1.51 0.20 -4.88
N PHE A 92 2.30 -0.81 -4.53
CA PHE A 92 2.28 -1.44 -3.21
C PHE A 92 2.62 -0.42 -2.11
N GLY A 93 3.69 0.35 -2.27
CA GLY A 93 4.07 1.38 -1.29
C GLY A 93 2.97 2.43 -1.09
N ALA A 94 2.33 2.88 -2.17
CA ALA A 94 1.22 3.83 -2.11
C ALA A 94 -0.02 3.27 -1.38
N PHE A 95 -0.23 1.95 -1.43
CA PHE A 95 -1.31 1.27 -0.73
C PHE A 95 -0.98 0.96 0.74
N MET A 96 0.26 0.55 1.03
CA MET A 96 0.68 0.16 2.37
C MET A 96 0.83 1.34 3.32
N GLN A 97 1.34 2.48 2.84
CA GLN A 97 1.60 3.65 3.67
C GLN A 97 0.40 4.09 4.53
N PRO A 98 -0.83 4.24 4.00
CA PRO A 98 -1.97 4.61 4.83
C PRO A 98 -2.41 3.52 5.81
N LEU A 99 -2.25 2.25 5.46
CA LEU A 99 -2.54 1.14 6.36
C LEU A 99 -1.58 1.12 7.55
N THR A 100 -0.28 1.37 7.32
CA THR A 100 0.70 1.48 8.40
C THR A 100 0.41 2.65 9.34
N ILE A 101 -0.04 3.80 8.81
CA ILE A 101 -0.42 4.94 9.65
C ILE A 101 -1.67 4.59 10.49
N LEU A 102 -2.67 3.94 9.89
CA LEU A 102 -3.86 3.51 10.62
C LEU A 102 -3.54 2.52 11.72
N GLU A 103 -2.67 1.54 11.44
CA GLU A 103 -2.20 0.57 12.43
C GLU A 103 -1.50 1.28 13.60
N GLU A 104 -0.65 2.26 13.31
CA GLU A 104 0.02 3.06 14.33
C GLU A 104 -0.99 3.84 15.19
N ILE A 105 -1.95 4.52 14.57
CA ILE A 105 -3.02 5.23 15.26
C ILE A 105 -3.76 4.28 16.21
N GLU A 106 -4.16 3.12 15.71
CA GLU A 106 -4.89 2.13 16.49
C GLU A 106 -4.07 1.58 17.66
N ASN A 107 -2.78 1.29 17.44
CA ASN A 107 -1.86 0.86 18.48
C ASN A 107 -1.65 1.94 19.55
N ARG A 108 -1.62 3.22 19.18
CA ARG A 108 -1.52 4.33 20.14
C ARG A 108 -2.80 4.48 20.96
N LEU A 109 -3.98 4.42 20.32
CA LEU A 109 -5.28 4.46 21.00
C LEU A 109 -5.45 3.30 21.97
N ARG A 110 -5.08 2.08 21.54
CA ARG A 110 -5.06 0.88 22.36
C ARG A 110 -4.26 1.09 23.64
N ARG A 111 -3.00 1.50 23.51
CA ARG A 111 -2.11 1.75 24.66
C ARG A 111 -2.69 2.81 25.60
N ALA A 112 -3.19 3.91 25.04
CA ALA A 112 -3.80 4.97 25.85
C ALA A 112 -4.97 4.46 26.68
N VAL A 113 -5.85 3.65 26.08
CA VAL A 113 -7.01 3.09 26.78
C VAL A 113 -6.60 2.02 27.79
N ASP A 114 -5.69 1.10 27.44
CA ASP A 114 -5.22 0.05 28.36
C ASP A 114 -4.46 0.62 29.57
N GLU A 115 -3.71 1.72 29.40
CA GLU A 115 -3.02 2.39 30.50
C GLU A 115 -3.98 3.18 31.39
N ALA A 116 -5.03 3.78 30.81
CA ALA A 116 -5.94 4.64 31.54
C ALA A 116 -7.13 3.90 32.17
N LEU A 117 -7.62 2.80 31.58
CA LEU A 117 -8.86 2.11 31.96
C LEU A 117 -8.62 0.66 32.41
N THR A 118 -9.49 0.17 33.30
CA THR A 118 -9.50 -1.25 33.68
C THR A 118 -10.23 -2.09 32.65
N LEU A 119 -9.93 -3.40 32.60
CA LEU A 119 -10.62 -4.34 31.70
C LEU A 119 -12.15 -4.34 31.86
N GLN A 120 -12.66 -4.18 33.09
CA GLN A 120 -14.10 -4.11 33.31
C GLN A 120 -14.72 -2.84 32.70
N GLU A 121 -14.01 -1.71 32.73
CA GLU A 121 -14.45 -0.47 32.13
C GLU A 121 -14.44 -0.57 30.60
N ILE A 122 -13.40 -1.18 30.02
CA ILE A 122 -13.29 -1.46 28.58
C ILE A 122 -14.47 -2.33 28.13
N ARG A 123 -14.72 -3.45 28.81
CA ARG A 123 -15.83 -4.39 28.51
C ARG A 123 -17.21 -3.75 28.56
N LYS A 124 -17.40 -2.71 29.38
CA LYS A 124 -18.68 -1.98 29.48
C LYS A 124 -18.92 -1.00 28.33
N ASN A 125 -17.88 -0.65 27.58
CA ASN A 125 -17.93 0.42 26.57
C ASN A 125 -17.66 -0.09 25.15
N THR A 126 -17.82 -1.40 24.93
CA THR A 126 -17.77 -2.04 23.63
C THR A 126 -19.06 -2.80 23.36
N ARG A 127 -19.42 -2.93 22.08
CA ARG A 127 -20.54 -3.77 21.65
C ARG A 127 -20.19 -5.26 21.58
N ARG A 128 -18.91 -5.61 21.76
CA ARG A 128 -18.45 -7.00 21.75
C ARG A 128 -18.91 -7.71 23.03
N LYS A 129 -19.08 -9.03 22.94
CA LYS A 129 -19.35 -9.84 24.13
C LYS A 129 -18.17 -9.72 25.08
N SER A 130 -18.44 -9.53 26.38
CA SER A 130 -17.38 -9.35 27.37
C SER A 130 -16.41 -10.53 27.46
N SER A 131 -16.84 -11.74 27.09
CA SER A 131 -15.99 -12.94 26.97
C SER A 131 -14.89 -12.81 25.92
N ASP A 132 -15.11 -11.98 24.91
CA ASP A 132 -14.26 -11.88 23.72
C ASP A 132 -13.29 -10.68 23.81
N VAL A 133 -13.30 -9.98 24.95
CA VAL A 133 -12.50 -8.78 25.19
C VAL A 133 -11.59 -9.01 26.39
N ASN A 134 -10.29 -9.07 26.13
CA ASN A 134 -9.23 -9.26 27.12
C ASN A 134 -8.39 -7.99 27.32
N SER A 135 -8.41 -7.07 26.37
CA SER A 135 -7.76 -5.75 26.45
C SER A 135 -8.40 -4.77 25.46
N ALA A 136 -7.91 -3.52 25.44
CA ALA A 136 -8.25 -2.57 24.38
C ALA A 136 -7.84 -3.08 22.99
N ALA A 137 -6.94 -4.08 22.89
CA ALA A 137 -6.53 -4.66 21.62
C ALA A 137 -7.64 -5.38 20.85
N ASP A 138 -8.66 -5.85 21.56
CA ASP A 138 -9.79 -6.54 20.98
C ASP A 138 -10.88 -5.58 20.47
N LEU A 139 -10.69 -4.27 20.64
CA LEU A 139 -11.63 -3.24 20.23
C LEU A 139 -11.51 -2.90 18.75
N PHE A 140 -12.63 -2.51 18.13
CA PHE A 140 -12.60 -1.87 16.82
C PHE A 140 -12.29 -0.38 16.97
N MET A 141 -11.77 0.25 15.90
CA MET A 141 -11.43 1.67 15.91
C MET A 141 -12.58 2.58 16.38
N GLY A 142 -13.84 2.22 16.07
CA GLY A 142 -15.02 2.96 16.51
C GLY A 142 -15.29 2.89 18.02
N ASP A 143 -14.88 1.82 18.70
CA ASP A 143 -15.08 1.65 20.14
C ASP A 143 -14.29 2.70 20.94
N TYR A 144 -13.09 3.08 20.47
CA TYR A 144 -12.31 4.17 21.10
C TYR A 144 -13.08 5.48 21.09
N GLY A 145 -13.79 5.81 20.00
CA GLY A 145 -14.61 7.02 19.94
C GLY A 145 -15.73 7.03 20.99
N TYR A 146 -16.34 5.87 21.27
CA TYR A 146 -17.36 5.75 22.31
C TYR A 146 -16.77 5.87 23.72
N ILE A 147 -15.64 5.19 23.98
CA ILE A 147 -14.95 5.24 25.27
C ILE A 147 -14.48 6.68 25.56
N LEU A 148 -13.80 7.29 24.61
CA LEU A 148 -13.13 8.59 24.79
C LEU A 148 -14.12 9.77 24.83
N LYS A 149 -15.39 9.54 24.47
CA LYS A 149 -16.47 10.52 24.63
C LYS A 149 -16.92 10.70 26.08
N GLU A 150 -16.71 9.70 26.93
CA GLU A 150 -17.05 9.79 28.35
C GLU A 150 -16.00 10.63 29.10
N GLU A 151 -16.41 11.79 29.62
CA GLU A 151 -15.50 12.74 30.31
C GLU A 151 -14.70 12.11 31.46
N LYS A 152 -15.32 11.15 32.18
CA LYS A 152 -14.66 10.38 33.24
C LYS A 152 -13.46 9.56 32.76
N TYR A 153 -13.44 9.14 31.50
CA TYR A 153 -12.36 8.34 30.92
C TYR A 153 -11.37 9.27 30.21
N TRP A 154 -11.86 10.30 29.54
CA TRP A 154 -11.03 11.32 28.92
C TRP A 154 -10.10 12.00 29.93
N SER A 155 -10.64 12.45 31.06
CA SER A 155 -9.88 13.11 32.13
C SER A 155 -8.75 12.23 32.71
N ARG A 156 -8.86 10.90 32.66
CA ARG A 156 -7.82 9.95 33.12
C ARG A 156 -6.62 9.86 32.17
N LEU A 157 -6.77 10.25 30.92
CA LEU A 157 -5.67 10.29 29.95
C LEU A 157 -4.69 11.42 30.26
N GLY A 158 -5.15 12.47 30.93
CA GLY A 158 -4.32 13.63 31.29
C GLY A 158 -3.82 14.44 30.10
N TRP A 159 -4.48 14.35 28.94
CA TRP A 159 -4.07 15.04 27.73
C TRP A 159 -4.47 16.51 27.75
N GLY A 160 -3.55 17.41 27.39
CA GLY A 160 -3.78 18.85 27.30
C GLY A 160 -4.49 19.31 26.01
N ILE A 161 -5.27 18.44 25.37
CA ILE A 161 -5.98 18.72 24.11
C ILE A 161 -7.49 18.73 24.33
N SER A 162 -8.22 19.49 23.50
CA SER A 162 -9.68 19.52 23.54
C SER A 162 -10.27 18.16 23.16
N GLN A 163 -11.10 17.60 24.05
CA GLN A 163 -11.81 16.33 23.80
C GLN A 163 -12.61 16.38 22.51
N THR A 164 -13.38 17.44 22.29
CA THR A 164 -14.21 17.60 21.10
C THR A 164 -13.37 17.59 19.83
N MET A 165 -12.29 18.37 19.79
CA MET A 165 -11.40 18.42 18.62
C MET A 165 -10.77 17.07 18.31
N PHE A 166 -10.37 16.34 19.36
CA PHE A 166 -9.81 15.00 19.21
C PHE A 166 -10.83 14.01 18.64
N LEU A 167 -12.06 14.01 19.18
CA LEU A 167 -13.13 13.11 18.72
C LEU A 167 -13.55 13.41 17.27
N ASP A 168 -13.60 14.69 16.88
CA ASP A 168 -13.93 15.09 15.51
C ASP A 168 -12.88 14.59 14.50
N GLN A 169 -11.58 14.69 14.85
CA GLN A 169 -10.52 14.14 14.02
C GLN A 169 -10.52 12.61 14.02
N LEU A 170 -10.74 11.95 15.17
CA LEU A 170 -10.86 10.50 15.24
C LEU A 170 -12.00 10.00 14.33
N GLN A 171 -13.13 10.70 14.31
CA GLN A 171 -14.24 10.38 13.43
C GLN A 171 -13.87 10.54 11.94
N SER A 172 -13.06 11.54 11.61
CA SER A 172 -12.52 11.72 10.25
C SER A 172 -11.59 10.56 9.86
N VAL A 173 -10.72 10.10 10.77
CA VAL A 173 -9.86 8.92 10.56
C VAL A 173 -10.67 7.65 10.37
N ILE A 174 -11.74 7.44 11.17
CA ILE A 174 -12.65 6.30 11.01
C ILE A 174 -13.31 6.32 9.62
N ALA A 175 -13.73 7.49 9.13
CA ALA A 175 -14.29 7.62 7.79
C ALA A 175 -13.26 7.26 6.70
N VAL A 176 -12.01 7.71 6.84
CA VAL A 176 -10.92 7.34 5.93
C VAL A 176 -10.67 5.83 5.98
N ARG A 177 -10.53 5.23 7.16
CA ARG A 177 -10.36 3.78 7.34
C ARG A 177 -11.46 3.00 6.65
N ASN A 178 -12.72 3.41 6.82
CA ASN A 178 -13.85 2.75 6.18
C ASN A 178 -13.80 2.88 4.65
N SER A 179 -13.40 4.04 4.11
CA SER A 179 -13.23 4.20 2.66
C SER A 179 -12.16 3.27 2.06
N ILE A 180 -11.05 3.04 2.77
CA ILE A 180 -10.01 2.09 2.35
C ILE A 180 -10.54 0.66 2.34
N MET A 181 -11.31 0.29 3.37
CA MET A 181 -11.90 -1.06 3.49
C MET A 181 -12.99 -1.33 2.46
N HIS A 182 -13.54 -0.30 1.82
CA HIS A 182 -14.45 -0.44 0.68
C HIS A 182 -13.74 -0.79 -0.63
N PHE A 183 -12.43 -1.09 -0.61
CA PHE A 183 -11.62 -1.50 -1.77
C PHE A 183 -11.90 -0.64 -3.02
N SER A 184 -12.06 0.67 -2.84
CA SER A 184 -12.09 1.59 -3.97
C SER A 184 -10.76 1.47 -4.72
N SER A 185 -10.84 1.25 -6.04
CA SER A 185 -9.69 1.07 -6.94
C SER A 185 -8.73 2.26 -6.96
N ASP A 186 -9.16 3.40 -6.42
CA ASP A 186 -8.44 4.64 -6.43
C ASP A 186 -7.55 4.80 -5.19
N PRO A 187 -6.32 5.33 -5.37
CA PRO A 187 -5.50 5.70 -4.24
C PRO A 187 -6.22 6.75 -3.39
N LEU A 188 -5.93 6.78 -2.08
CA LEU A 188 -6.41 7.85 -1.21
C LEU A 188 -6.11 9.23 -1.81
N SER A 189 -7.10 10.12 -1.73
CA SER A 189 -6.90 11.53 -2.04
C SER A 189 -5.90 12.16 -1.06
N ASP A 190 -5.22 13.22 -1.49
CA ASP A 190 -4.24 13.92 -0.64
C ASP A 190 -4.88 14.39 0.68
N LYS A 191 -6.12 14.90 0.62
CA LYS A 191 -6.89 15.28 1.81
C LYS A 191 -7.08 14.13 2.80
N GLN A 192 -7.34 12.91 2.33
CA GLN A 192 -7.49 11.76 3.24
C GLN A 192 -6.15 11.36 3.86
N ARG A 193 -5.04 11.49 3.12
CA ARG A 193 -3.69 11.27 3.66
C ARG A 193 -3.36 12.30 4.74
N ASP A 194 -3.69 13.56 4.50
CA ASP A 194 -3.48 14.66 5.44
C ASP A 194 -4.23 14.40 6.75
N VAL A 195 -5.50 13.96 6.69
CA VAL A 195 -6.29 13.58 7.88
C VAL A 195 -5.59 12.51 8.73
N LEU A 196 -5.07 11.45 8.10
CA LEU A 196 -4.35 10.39 8.82
C LEU A 196 -3.05 10.91 9.43
N GLN A 197 -2.33 11.72 8.67
CA GLN A 197 -1.04 12.28 9.05
C GLN A 197 -1.17 13.26 10.22
N GLU A 198 -2.11 14.19 10.15
CA GLU A 198 -2.39 15.18 11.21
C GLU A 198 -2.80 14.50 12.52
N PHE A 199 -3.72 13.52 12.46
CA PHE A 199 -4.15 12.81 13.66
C PHE A 199 -3.02 11.97 14.28
N ARG A 200 -2.18 11.36 13.44
CA ARG A 200 -0.97 10.65 13.91
C ARG A 200 -0.02 11.59 14.65
N GLU A 201 0.21 12.81 14.15
CA GLU A 201 1.07 13.79 14.83
C GLU A 201 0.48 14.21 16.18
N ILE A 202 -0.83 14.43 16.24
CA ILE A 202 -1.54 14.75 17.50
C ILE A 202 -1.38 13.61 18.50
N LEU A 203 -1.69 12.36 18.11
CA LEU A 203 -1.48 11.20 18.97
C LEU A 203 -0.02 11.00 19.35
N SER A 204 0.92 11.40 18.49
CA SER A 204 2.35 11.32 18.79
C SER A 204 2.79 12.27 19.88
N SER A 205 2.17 13.44 19.96
CA SER A 205 2.43 14.42 21.01
C SER A 205 1.93 13.98 22.39
N VAL A 206 0.83 13.21 22.45
CA VAL A 206 0.19 12.82 23.71
C VAL A 206 0.49 11.38 24.15
N VAL A 207 0.89 10.51 23.21
CA VAL A 207 1.22 9.10 23.47
C VAL A 207 2.47 8.71 22.67
N PRO A 208 3.70 9.01 23.14
CA PRO A 208 4.93 8.76 22.38
C PRO A 208 5.14 7.29 21.93
N ARG A 209 5.96 7.09 20.89
CA ARG A 209 6.46 5.74 20.56
C ARG A 209 7.38 5.30 21.72
N ARG A 210 7.17 4.10 22.23
CA ARG A 210 8.12 3.46 23.16
C ARG A 210 9.15 2.71 22.34
#